data_AF-A0A1I3VL46-F1
#
_entry.id   AF-A0A1I3VL46-F1
#
_cell.length_a   1.000
_cell.length_b   1.000
_cell.length_c   1.000
_cell.angle_alpha   90.00
_cell.angle_beta   90.00
_cell.angle_gamma   90.00
#
_symmetry.space_group_name_H-M   'P 1'
#
loop_
_entity.id
_entity.type
_entity.pdbx_description
1 polymer ?
#
loop_
_entity_poly.entity_id
_entity_poly.type
_entity_poly.pdbx_seq_one_letter_code
_entity_poly.pdbx_strand_id
1 'polypeptide(L)'
;MTGQSGDLHILLSERLVLIQAIATANSEHLRLNQIAGGMMILDQKDALDGVEEGAEEGPEQDRRNQARDANDTAIDQCRDRIAALEAQLADLDRKLAKATEDHSK
;
A
#
# COMPACT_ATOMS: atom_id res chain seq x y z
N MET A 1 3.11 -32.03 -26.30
CA MET A 1 4.15 -31.25 -25.58
C MET A 1 3.92 -29.73 -25.67
N THR A 2 2.70 -29.22 -25.91
CA THR A 2 2.45 -27.77 -26.07
C THR A 2 1.76 -27.09 -24.88
N GLY A 3 1.26 -27.85 -23.89
CA GLY A 3 0.51 -27.29 -22.76
C GLY A 3 1.36 -26.64 -21.66
N GLN A 4 2.56 -27.17 -21.38
CA GLN A 4 3.37 -26.72 -20.25
C GLN A 4 4.09 -25.38 -20.48
N SER A 5 4.49 -25.03 -21.71
CA SER A 5 5.08 -23.71 -21.98
C SER A 5 4.06 -22.57 -21.93
N GLY A 6 2.79 -22.86 -22.26
CA GLY A 6 1.69 -21.90 -22.09
C GLY A 6 1.45 -21.57 -20.61
N ASP A 7 1.53 -22.57 -19.75
CA ASP A 7 1.31 -22.43 -18.30
C ASP A 7 2.41 -21.57 -17.64
N LEU A 8 3.68 -21.79 -18.00
CA LEU A 8 4.79 -20.97 -17.50
C LEU A 8 4.66 -19.50 -17.92
N HIS A 9 4.23 -19.22 -19.16
CA HIS A 9 4.04 -17.85 -19.63
C HIS A 9 2.88 -17.15 -18.90
N ILE A 10 1.82 -17.88 -18.56
CA ILE A 10 0.71 -17.37 -17.74
C ILE A 10 1.22 -16.99 -16.35
N LEU A 11 1.93 -17.90 -15.66
CA LEU A 11 2.47 -17.64 -14.33
C LEU A 11 3.43 -16.43 -14.31
N LEU A 12 4.27 -16.28 -15.33
CA LEU A 12 5.17 -15.11 -15.45
C LEU A 12 4.39 -13.81 -15.67
N SER A 13 3.32 -13.86 -16.45
CA SER A 13 2.45 -12.69 -16.70
C SER A 13 1.71 -12.28 -15.43
N GLU A 14 1.14 -13.25 -14.70
CA GLU A 14 0.50 -13.02 -13.39
C GLU A 14 1.49 -12.41 -12.38
N ARG A 15 2.74 -12.87 -12.38
CA ARG A 15 3.78 -12.34 -11.50
C ARG A 15 4.06 -10.87 -11.79
N LEU A 16 4.11 -10.50 -13.06
CA LEU A 16 4.37 -9.14 -13.49
C LEU A 16 3.21 -8.21 -13.08
N VAL A 17 1.96 -8.68 -13.20
CA VAL A 17 0.76 -7.97 -12.73
C VAL A 17 0.80 -7.78 -11.21
N LEU A 18 1.15 -8.81 -10.43
CA LEU A 18 1.26 -8.70 -8.97
C LEU A 18 2.34 -7.70 -8.55
N ILE A 19 3.51 -7.71 -9.20
CA ILE A 19 4.58 -6.74 -8.94
C ILE A 19 4.12 -5.31 -9.22
N GLN A 20 3.42 -5.08 -10.34
CA GLN A 20 2.86 -3.78 -10.66
C GLN A 20 1.82 -3.34 -9.62
N ALA A 21 0.94 -4.24 -9.20
CA ALA A 21 -0.04 -3.96 -8.16
C ALA A 21 0.59 -3.59 -6.82
N ILE A 22 1.68 -4.29 -6.42
CA ILE A 22 2.46 -3.97 -5.22
C ILE A 22 3.11 -2.59 -5.36
N ALA A 23 3.72 -2.29 -6.51
CA ALA A 23 4.33 -0.99 -6.76
C ALA A 23 3.32 0.16 -6.68
N THR A 24 2.11 -0.04 -7.21
CA THR A 24 1.01 0.93 -7.08
C THR A 24 0.59 1.11 -5.62
N ALA A 25 0.40 0.01 -4.88
CA ALA A 25 0.00 0.09 -3.47
C ALA A 25 1.07 0.75 -2.59
N ASN A 26 2.35 0.45 -2.82
CA ASN A 26 3.47 1.11 -2.14
C ASN A 26 3.56 2.60 -2.46
N SER A 27 3.33 2.98 -3.72
CA SER A 27 3.34 4.39 -4.12
C SER A 27 2.23 5.18 -3.41
N GLU A 28 1.05 4.58 -3.30
CA GLU A 28 -0.07 5.19 -2.57
C GLU A 28 0.21 5.25 -1.07
N HIS A 29 0.76 4.19 -0.48
CA HIS A 29 1.18 4.18 0.93
C HIS A 29 2.20 5.29 1.23
N LEU A 30 3.19 5.49 0.36
CA LEU A 30 4.16 6.60 0.49
C LEU A 30 3.47 7.97 0.39
N ARG A 31 2.55 8.16 -0.57
CA ARG A 31 1.79 9.40 -0.72
C ARG A 31 0.98 9.70 0.55
N LEU A 32 0.32 8.69 1.13
CA LEU A 32 -0.46 8.85 2.35
C LEU A 32 0.43 9.21 3.55
N ASN A 33 1.58 8.54 3.72
CA ASN A 33 2.54 8.91 4.77
C ASN A 33 3.08 10.34 4.63
N GLN A 34 3.28 10.82 3.40
CA GLN A 34 3.67 12.22 3.18
C GLN A 34 2.57 13.20 3.61
N ILE A 35 1.31 12.86 3.36
CA ILE A 35 0.17 13.64 3.81
C ILE A 35 0.10 13.66 5.35
N ALA A 36 0.21 12.50 5.99
CA ALA A 36 0.26 12.40 7.46
C ALA A 36 1.41 13.22 8.05
N GLY A 37 2.62 13.12 7.47
CA GLY A 37 3.77 13.94 7.88
C GLY A 37 3.52 15.44 7.70
N GLY A 38 2.86 15.85 6.61
CA GLY A 38 2.45 17.23 6.39
C GLY A 38 1.47 17.72 7.45
N MET A 39 0.48 16.91 7.83
CA MET A 39 -0.46 17.22 8.91
C MET A 39 0.26 17.39 10.25
N MET A 40 1.20 16.50 10.58
CA MET A 40 1.99 16.61 11.81
C MET A 40 2.81 17.91 11.88
N ILE A 41 3.35 18.38 10.76
CA ILE A 41 4.08 19.66 10.70
C ILE A 41 3.15 20.85 10.94
N LEU A 42 1.93 20.81 10.38
CA LEU A 42 0.93 21.85 10.64
C LEU A 42 0.55 21.88 12.13
N ASP A 43 0.44 20.73 12.76
CA ASP A 43 0.12 20.63 14.20
C ASP A 43 1.23 21.21 15.07
N GLN A 44 2.49 20.94 14.70
CA GLN A 44 3.64 21.55 15.35
C GLN A 44 3.67 23.08 15.18
N LYS A 45 3.29 23.57 14.00
CA LYS A 45 3.18 25.02 13.74
C LYS A 45 2.12 25.65 14.63
N ASP A 46 0.93 25.04 14.71
CA ASP A 46 -0.17 25.56 15.51
C ASP A 46 0.23 25.61 17.01
N ALA A 47 0.92 24.58 17.50
CA ALA A 47 1.47 24.56 18.85
C ALA A 47 2.52 25.67 19.09
N LEU A 48 3.38 25.95 18.11
CA LEU A 48 4.39 27.02 18.19
C LEU A 48 3.77 28.42 18.16
N ASP A 49 2.69 28.59 17.37
CA ASP A 49 1.95 29.85 17.25
C ASP A 49 1.08 30.14 18.49
N GLY A 50 1.05 29.23 19.46
CA GLY A 50 0.25 29.36 20.68
C GLY A 50 -1.25 29.18 20.43
N VAL A 51 -1.63 28.53 19.33
CA VAL A 51 -3.00 28.07 19.12
C VAL A 51 -3.22 26.92 20.11
N GLU A 52 -3.97 27.16 21.19
CA GLU A 52 -4.25 26.11 22.18
C GLU A 52 -4.99 24.94 21.50
N GLU A 53 -4.63 23.71 21.84
CA GLU A 53 -5.47 22.53 21.57
C GLU A 53 -6.85 22.77 22.19
N GLY A 54 -7.84 23.12 21.35
CA GLY A 54 -9.20 23.47 21.78
C GLY A 54 -9.59 24.95 21.65
N ALA A 55 -8.68 25.86 21.29
CA ALA A 55 -9.06 27.25 20.98
C ALA A 55 -9.90 27.36 19.69
N GLU A 56 -9.73 26.40 18.78
CA GLU A 56 -10.61 26.19 17.62
C GLU A 56 -11.54 24.99 17.84
N GLU A 57 -12.45 25.06 18.83
CA GLU A 57 -13.66 24.24 18.81
C GLU A 57 -14.59 24.76 17.69
N GLY A 58 -14.23 24.43 16.44
CA GLY A 58 -14.92 24.93 15.26
C GLY A 58 -14.91 23.95 14.09
N PRO A 59 -15.74 24.21 13.07
CA PRO A 59 -15.91 23.30 11.93
C PRO A 59 -14.62 22.97 11.16
N GLU A 60 -13.56 23.78 11.31
CA GLU A 60 -12.27 23.57 10.67
C GLU A 60 -11.41 22.52 11.37
N GLN A 61 -11.42 22.49 12.72
CA GLN A 61 -10.73 21.46 13.49
C GLN A 61 -11.39 20.09 13.30
N ASP A 62 -12.72 20.04 13.25
CA ASP A 62 -13.46 18.81 12.95
C ASP A 62 -13.11 18.25 11.57
N ARG A 63 -12.99 19.11 10.55
CA ARG A 63 -12.56 18.69 9.20
C ARG A 63 -11.12 18.19 9.21
N ARG A 64 -10.22 18.82 9.96
CA ARG A 64 -8.82 18.37 10.10
C ARG A 64 -8.74 16.99 10.74
N ASN A 65 -9.47 16.77 11.83
CA ASN A 65 -9.53 15.47 12.51
C ASN A 65 -10.11 14.39 11.59
N GLN A 66 -11.23 14.67 10.90
CA GLN A 66 -11.81 13.73 9.93
C GLN A 66 -10.83 13.40 8.79
N ALA A 67 -10.06 14.39 8.32
CA ALA A 67 -9.05 14.17 7.28
C ALA A 67 -7.88 13.29 7.78
N ARG A 68 -7.46 13.45 9.05
CA ARG A 68 -6.47 12.57 9.70
C ARG A 68 -6.99 11.14 9.79
N ASP A 69 -8.16 10.96 10.40
CA ASP A 69 -8.77 9.63 10.59
C ASP A 69 -8.95 8.89 9.25
N ALA A 70 -9.39 9.61 8.21
CA ALA A 70 -9.51 9.06 6.87
C ALA A 70 -8.16 8.68 6.26
N ASN A 71 -7.11 9.47 6.50
CA ASN A 71 -5.76 9.18 6.03
C ASN A 71 -5.16 7.96 6.72
N ASP A 72 -5.29 7.88 8.06
CA ASP A 72 -4.81 6.74 8.85
C ASP A 72 -5.53 5.45 8.45
N THR A 73 -6.85 5.51 8.28
CA THR A 73 -7.64 4.40 7.77
C THR A 73 -7.14 3.95 6.38
N ALA A 74 -6.83 4.89 5.49
CA ALA A 74 -6.31 4.58 4.17
C ALA A 74 -4.89 3.98 4.20
N ILE A 75 -4.05 4.41 5.15
CA ILE A 75 -2.72 3.85 5.37
C ILE A 75 -2.84 2.38 5.79
N ASP A 76 -3.72 2.07 6.72
CA ASP A 76 -3.92 0.71 7.19
C ASP A 76 -4.50 -0.20 6.10
N GLN A 77 -5.48 0.29 5.32
CA GLN A 77 -5.97 -0.42 4.15
C GLN A 77 -4.88 -0.68 3.10
N CYS A 78 -3.97 0.28 2.89
CA CYS A 78 -2.83 0.08 2.00
C CYS A 78 -1.88 -0.99 2.53
N ARG A 79 -1.59 -0.99 3.84
CA ARG A 79 -0.74 -2.02 4.48
C ARG A 79 -1.34 -3.41 4.31
N ASP A 80 -2.63 -3.57 4.59
CA ASP A 80 -3.33 -4.85 4.45
C ASP A 80 -3.33 -5.32 2.99
N ARG A 81 -3.54 -4.41 2.05
CA ARG A 81 -3.48 -4.70 0.62
C ARG A 81 -2.07 -5.13 0.19
N ILE A 82 -1.03 -4.45 0.64
CA ILE A 82 0.36 -4.81 0.34
C ILE A 82 0.66 -6.20 0.87
N ALA A 83 0.34 -6.49 2.14
CA ALA A 83 0.56 -7.79 2.75
C ALA A 83 -0.18 -8.92 1.98
N ALA A 84 -1.42 -8.68 1.57
CA ALA A 84 -2.19 -9.64 0.78
C ALA A 84 -1.58 -9.89 -0.61
N LEU A 85 -1.05 -8.85 -1.26
CA LEU A 85 -0.38 -8.98 -2.57
C LEU A 85 0.97 -9.67 -2.45
N GLU A 86 1.74 -9.39 -1.40
CA GLU A 86 3.02 -10.06 -1.12
C GLU A 86 2.82 -11.55 -0.85
N ALA A 87 1.77 -11.92 -0.10
CA ALA A 87 1.41 -13.32 0.12
C ALA A 87 1.05 -14.03 -1.20
N GLN A 88 0.31 -13.36 -2.09
CA GLN A 88 -0.01 -13.89 -3.42
C GLN A 88 1.24 -14.05 -4.30
N LEU A 89 2.15 -13.07 -4.26
CA LEU A 89 3.41 -13.13 -5.01
C LEU A 89 4.29 -14.29 -4.50
N ALA A 90 4.38 -14.49 -3.19
CA ALA A 90 5.12 -15.60 -2.60
C ALA A 90 4.52 -16.96 -2.98
N ASP A 91 3.20 -17.08 -3.04
CA ASP A 91 2.53 -18.29 -3.52
C ASP A 91 2.84 -18.56 -5.00
N LEU A 92 2.79 -17.51 -5.83
CA LEU A 92 3.09 -17.61 -7.25
C LEU A 92 4.56 -17.97 -7.51
N ASP A 93 5.49 -17.40 -6.74
CA ASP A 93 6.91 -17.73 -6.83
C ASP A 93 7.17 -19.22 -6.50
N ARG A 94 6.43 -19.79 -5.54
CA ARG A 94 6.49 -21.24 -5.27
C ARG A 94 5.95 -22.09 -6.43
N LYS A 95 4.85 -21.66 -7.07
CA LYS A 95 4.29 -22.34 -8.25
C LYS A 95 5.25 -22.28 -9.43
N LEU A 96 5.88 -21.13 -9.66
CA LEU A 96 6.89 -20.94 -10.70
C LEU A 96 8.09 -21.85 -10.47
N ALA A 97 8.65 -21.90 -9.26
CA ALA A 97 9.77 -22.77 -8.92
C ALA A 97 9.45 -24.24 -9.27
N LYS A 98 8.28 -24.72 -8.84
CA LYS A 98 7.81 -26.07 -9.16
C LYS A 98 7.67 -26.30 -10.67
N ALA A 99 7.03 -25.38 -11.39
CA ALA A 99 6.85 -25.49 -12.83
C ALA A 99 8.20 -25.53 -13.59
N THR A 100 9.20 -24.78 -13.13
CA THR A 100 10.54 -24.79 -13.73
C THR A 100 11.32 -26.07 -13.44
N GLU A 101 11.17 -26.66 -12.25
CA GLU A 101 11.76 -27.96 -11.92
C GLU A 101 11.16 -29.09 -12.77
N ASP A 102 9.85 -29.06 -12.97
CA ASP A 102 9.13 -30.05 -13.78
C ASP A 102 9.43 -29.92 -15.29
N HIS A 103 9.85 -28.72 -15.75
CA HIS A 103 10.32 -28.50 -17.13
C HIS A 103 11.76 -28.97 -17.38
N SER A 104 12.55 -29.15 -16.32
CA SER A 104 13.98 -29.51 -16.40
C SER A 104 14.24 -31.03 -16.28
N LYS A 105 13.18 -31.83 -16.10
CA LYS A 105 13.19 -33.29 -16.01
C LYS A 105 12.65 -33.92 -17.30
#